data_AF-A0A946KTJ9-F1
#
_entry.id   AF-A0A946KTJ9-F1
#
_cell.length_a   1.000
_cell.length_b   1.000
_cell.length_c   1.000
_cell.angle_alpha   90.00
_cell.angle_beta   90.00
_cell.angle_gamma   90.00
#
_symmetry.space_group_name_H-M   'P 1'
#
loop_
_entity.id
_entity.type
_entity.pdbx_description
1 polymer ?
#
loop_
_entity_poly.entity_id
_entity_poly.type
_entity_poly.pdbx_seq_one_letter_code
_entity_poly.pdbx_strand_id
1 'polypeptide(L)'
;TDQWMIIHGVHLADDHGLAGTIVHNPRSNMNNSVGYARPARFTNPIALGTDGIGADMVEEFRLAFACHRQDDVTATPETSWQWLAAGWDLFPEAIDDRVTWNYDPMDAWHLAYTPGVRPVEVEIGDEIVWQNGESTRVDAAEIRARAAEQANRLHKKLADL
;
A
#
# COMPACT_ATOMS: atom_id res chain seq x y z
N THR A 1 -5.80 -12.20 -22.24
CA THR A 1 -5.69 -12.27 -20.77
C THR A 1 -6.03 -10.89 -20.26
N ASP A 2 -7.12 -10.77 -19.51
CA ASP A 2 -7.65 -9.49 -19.04
C ASP A 2 -7.09 -9.11 -17.66
N GLN A 3 -5.86 -9.56 -17.38
CA GLN A 3 -5.19 -9.49 -16.08
C GLN A 3 -4.22 -8.30 -16.04
N TRP A 4 -4.71 -7.12 -16.42
CA TRP A 4 -3.91 -5.89 -16.38
C TRP A 4 -3.96 -5.25 -15.00
N MET A 5 -2.87 -4.61 -14.59
CA MET A 5 -2.85 -3.67 -13.48
C MET A 5 -2.89 -2.25 -14.03
N ILE A 6 -3.93 -1.51 -13.70
CA ILE A 6 -4.15 -0.13 -14.14
C ILE A 6 -3.80 0.80 -12.97
N ILE A 7 -2.64 1.45 -13.04
CA ILE A 7 -2.08 2.18 -11.89
C ILE A 7 -2.66 3.60 -11.79
N HIS A 8 -2.97 4.04 -10.58
CA HIS A 8 -3.52 5.35 -10.19
C HIS A 8 -5.00 5.59 -10.56
N GLY A 9 -5.35 5.58 -11.85
CA GLY A 9 -6.72 5.80 -12.33
C GLY A 9 -7.33 7.19 -12.10
N VAL A 10 -6.54 8.21 -11.76
CA VAL A 10 -7.06 9.53 -11.32
C VAL A 10 -7.89 10.25 -12.40
N HIS A 11 -7.39 10.26 -13.63
CA HIS A 11 -8.04 10.93 -14.76
C HIS A 11 -8.75 9.95 -15.71
N LEU A 12 -8.93 8.71 -15.27
CA LEU A 12 -9.60 7.70 -16.08
C LEU A 12 -11.11 7.97 -16.07
N ALA A 13 -11.69 8.10 -17.27
CA ALA A 13 -13.13 8.29 -17.47
C ALA A 13 -13.93 7.11 -16.88
N ASP A 14 -15.22 7.32 -16.57
CA ASP A 14 -16.07 6.26 -16.00
C ASP A 14 -16.30 5.10 -16.98
N ASP A 15 -16.41 5.40 -18.28
CA ASP A 15 -16.68 4.46 -19.37
C ASP A 15 -15.42 4.03 -20.14
N HIS A 16 -14.27 4.04 -19.46
CA HIS A 16 -12.96 3.80 -20.07
C HIS A 16 -12.78 2.44 -20.78
N GLY A 17 -13.65 1.46 -20.51
CA GLY A 17 -13.66 0.17 -21.23
C GLY A 17 -12.44 -0.74 -21.00
N LEU A 18 -11.58 -0.42 -20.03
CA LEU A 18 -10.39 -1.20 -19.73
C LEU A 18 -10.74 -2.34 -18.76
N ALA A 19 -10.36 -3.56 -19.12
CA ALA A 19 -10.39 -4.69 -18.21
C ALA A 19 -9.10 -4.76 -17.37
N GLY A 20 -9.21 -5.28 -16.14
CA GLY A 20 -8.10 -5.41 -15.20
C GLY A 20 -8.41 -4.82 -13.82
N THR A 21 -7.43 -4.87 -12.93
CA THR A 21 -7.51 -4.36 -11.57
C THR A 21 -6.92 -2.96 -11.51
N ILE A 22 -7.64 -2.00 -10.94
CA ILE A 22 -7.11 -0.66 -10.71
C ILE A 22 -6.34 -0.65 -9.40
N VAL A 23 -5.09 -0.19 -9.42
CA VAL A 23 -4.26 -0.04 -8.23
C VAL A 23 -4.30 1.42 -7.77
N HIS A 24 -5.00 1.66 -6.68
CA HIS A 24 -5.12 2.98 -6.08
C HIS A 24 -3.92 3.31 -5.19
N ASN A 25 -3.19 4.36 -5.54
CA ASN A 25 -2.06 4.89 -4.76
C ASN A 25 -2.43 6.24 -4.12
N PRO A 26 -3.26 6.28 -3.06
CA PRO A 26 -3.82 7.52 -2.54
C PRO A 26 -2.73 8.49 -2.10
N ARG A 27 -1.72 8.03 -1.34
CA ARG A 27 -0.66 8.90 -0.82
C ARG A 27 0.14 9.56 -1.93
N SER A 28 0.55 8.79 -2.94
CA SER A 28 1.30 9.32 -4.07
C SER A 28 0.49 10.32 -4.88
N ASN A 29 -0.78 10.03 -5.17
CA ASN A 29 -1.64 10.93 -5.92
C ASN A 29 -1.80 12.28 -5.20
N MET A 30 -1.99 12.27 -3.88
CA MET A 30 -2.13 13.49 -3.09
C MET A 30 -0.81 14.23 -2.92
N ASN A 31 0.29 13.52 -2.63
CA ASN A 31 1.61 14.11 -2.50
C ASN A 31 2.01 14.88 -3.76
N ASN A 32 1.72 14.31 -4.93
CA ASN A 32 2.03 14.92 -6.22
C ASN A 32 0.93 15.86 -6.74
N SER A 33 -0.11 16.14 -5.93
CA SER A 33 -1.24 17.00 -6.31
C SER A 33 -1.96 16.58 -7.60
N VAL A 34 -2.00 15.28 -7.90
CA VAL A 34 -2.72 14.71 -9.06
C VAL A 34 -4.22 14.61 -8.77
N GLY A 35 -4.60 14.41 -7.50
CA GLY A 35 -5.98 14.40 -7.02
C GLY A 35 -6.47 13.05 -6.50
N TYR A 36 -7.72 12.99 -6.02
CA TYR A 36 -8.33 11.76 -5.54
C TYR A 36 -8.96 10.96 -6.71
N ALA A 37 -8.55 9.70 -6.86
CA ALA A 37 -8.98 8.87 -8.00
C ALA A 37 -10.46 8.47 -7.95
N ARG A 38 -11.07 8.50 -6.76
CA ARG A 38 -12.44 8.03 -6.50
C ARG A 38 -12.66 6.60 -7.00
N PRO A 39 -11.83 5.62 -6.59
CA PRO A 39 -11.85 4.29 -7.20
C PRO A 39 -13.17 3.53 -6.96
N ALA A 40 -13.95 3.89 -5.93
CA ALA A 40 -15.26 3.32 -5.64
C ALA A 40 -16.29 3.51 -6.77
N ARG A 41 -16.06 4.42 -7.73
CA ARG A 41 -16.96 4.64 -8.87
C ARG A 41 -16.78 3.63 -10.01
N PHE A 42 -15.68 2.87 -10.02
CA PHE A 42 -15.40 1.89 -11.07
C PHE A 42 -16.03 0.54 -10.75
N THR A 43 -16.30 -0.23 -11.79
CA THR A 43 -16.71 -1.64 -11.68
C THR A 43 -15.53 -2.60 -11.66
N ASN A 44 -14.32 -2.12 -11.99
CA ASN A 44 -13.09 -2.89 -11.89
C ASN A 44 -12.82 -3.32 -10.44
N PRO A 45 -12.18 -4.48 -10.22
CA PRO A 45 -11.52 -4.76 -8.96
C PRO A 45 -10.55 -3.64 -8.61
N ILE A 46 -10.47 -3.28 -7.33
CA ILE A 46 -9.59 -2.24 -6.82
C ILE A 46 -8.62 -2.89 -5.85
N ALA A 47 -7.32 -2.64 -6.04
CA ALA A 47 -6.26 -2.96 -5.08
C ALA A 47 -5.60 -1.66 -4.58
N LEU A 48 -4.85 -1.74 -3.48
CA LEU A 48 -4.03 -0.64 -2.97
C LEU A 48 -2.57 -0.76 -3.39
N GLY A 49 -1.88 0.37 -3.47
CA GLY A 49 -0.44 0.44 -3.61
C GLY A 49 0.14 1.66 -2.92
N THR A 50 1.43 1.59 -2.57
CA THR A 50 2.16 2.68 -1.92
C THR A 50 2.88 3.60 -2.91
N ASP A 51 3.01 3.16 -4.17
CA ASP A 51 3.95 3.72 -5.14
C ASP A 51 5.38 3.80 -4.52
N GLY A 52 6.19 4.78 -4.90
CA GLY A 52 7.55 4.97 -4.38
C GLY A 52 7.69 5.72 -3.05
N ILE A 53 6.62 5.99 -2.29
CA ILE A 53 6.69 6.85 -1.08
C ILE A 53 7.03 6.08 0.20
N GLY A 54 6.59 4.82 0.29
CA GLY A 54 6.77 3.98 1.47
C GLY A 54 6.39 2.54 1.18
N ALA A 55 6.26 1.73 2.23
CA ALA A 55 5.90 0.30 2.12
C ALA A 55 4.84 -0.13 3.15
N ASP A 56 4.17 0.82 3.82
CA ASP A 56 3.18 0.52 4.85
C ASP A 56 1.77 0.43 4.26
N MET A 57 1.35 -0.79 3.96
CA MET A 57 0.04 -1.07 3.37
C MET A 57 -1.13 -0.80 4.33
N VAL A 58 -0.91 -0.89 5.66
CA VAL A 58 -1.96 -0.59 6.64
C VAL A 58 -2.20 0.91 6.72
N GLU A 59 -1.14 1.72 6.63
CA GLU A 59 -1.25 3.17 6.51
C GLU A 59 -1.87 3.61 5.17
N GLU A 60 -1.59 2.92 4.05
CA GLU A 60 -2.28 3.18 2.78
C GLU A 60 -3.77 2.84 2.86
N PHE A 61 -4.14 1.76 3.55
CA PHE A 61 -5.53 1.45 3.85
C PHE A 61 -6.22 2.58 4.64
N ARG A 62 -5.62 3.05 5.74
CA ARG A 62 -6.15 4.16 6.55
C ARG A 62 -6.37 5.41 5.71
N LEU A 63 -5.39 5.74 4.88
CA LEU A 63 -5.46 6.92 4.02
C LEU A 63 -6.52 6.76 2.92
N ALA A 64 -6.62 5.59 2.29
CA ALA A 64 -7.66 5.29 1.31
C ALA A 64 -9.05 5.46 1.92
N PHE A 65 -9.26 4.96 3.13
CA PHE A 65 -10.52 5.14 3.87
C PHE A 65 -10.80 6.62 4.16
N ALA A 66 -9.81 7.36 4.67
CA ALA A 66 -9.98 8.79 4.98
C ALA A 66 -10.38 9.60 3.73
N CYS A 67 -9.74 9.36 2.59
CA CYS A 67 -10.10 10.01 1.32
C CYS A 67 -11.51 9.61 0.85
N HIS A 68 -11.85 8.33 0.95
CA HIS A 68 -13.18 7.85 0.58
C HIS A 68 -14.27 8.49 1.46
N ARG A 69 -14.06 8.56 2.78
CA ARG A 69 -14.97 9.22 3.72
C ARG A 69 -15.09 10.73 3.50
N GLN A 70 -14.02 11.37 3.04
CA GLN A 70 -14.05 12.80 2.68
C GLN A 70 -14.91 13.06 1.44
N ASP A 71 -14.89 12.15 0.46
CA ASP A 71 -15.67 12.25 -0.78
C ASP A 71 -17.13 11.80 -0.58
N ASP A 72 -17.35 10.74 0.21
CA ASP A 72 -18.65 10.17 0.55
C ASP A 72 -18.76 9.92 2.07
N VAL A 73 -19.62 10.69 2.73
CA VAL A 73 -19.84 10.59 4.20
C VAL A 73 -20.34 9.21 4.64
N THR A 74 -20.93 8.43 3.73
CA THR A 74 -21.47 7.09 4.01
C THR A 74 -20.45 5.98 3.84
N ALA A 75 -19.30 6.24 3.21
CA ALA A 75 -18.22 5.27 3.02
C ALA A 75 -17.81 4.64 4.35
N THR A 76 -17.43 3.36 4.40
CA THR A 76 -16.96 2.71 5.63
C THR A 76 -15.56 2.13 5.45
N PRO A 77 -14.83 1.81 6.54
CA PRO A 77 -13.53 1.15 6.44
C PRO A 77 -13.58 -0.17 5.64
N GLU A 78 -14.70 -0.88 5.65
CA GLU A 78 -14.87 -2.15 4.95
C GLU A 78 -14.49 -2.08 3.47
N THR A 79 -14.88 -1.01 2.77
CA THR A 79 -14.58 -0.87 1.34
C THR A 79 -13.08 -0.76 1.09
N SER A 80 -12.36 0.06 1.85
CA SER A 80 -10.91 0.18 1.70
C SER A 80 -10.17 -1.04 2.21
N TRP A 81 -10.74 -1.77 3.17
CA TRP A 81 -10.21 -3.05 3.65
C TRP A 81 -10.30 -4.13 2.56
N GLN A 82 -11.40 -4.18 1.82
CA GLN A 82 -11.53 -5.04 0.65
C GLN A 82 -10.48 -4.72 -0.41
N TRP A 83 -10.14 -3.44 -0.61
CA TRP A 83 -9.06 -3.04 -1.54
C TRP A 83 -7.67 -3.46 -1.05
N LEU A 84 -7.44 -3.47 0.26
CA LEU A 84 -6.21 -4.04 0.82
C LEU A 84 -6.15 -5.55 0.58
N ALA A 85 -7.25 -6.25 0.85
CA ALA A 85 -7.36 -7.70 0.68
C ALA A 85 -7.25 -8.15 -0.78
N ALA A 86 -7.74 -7.36 -1.73
CA ALA A 86 -7.58 -7.62 -3.17
C ALA A 86 -6.10 -7.69 -3.62
N GLY A 87 -5.15 -7.25 -2.78
CA GLY A 87 -3.73 -7.52 -3.00
C GLY A 87 -3.40 -9.02 -3.12
N TRP A 88 -4.10 -9.91 -2.40
CA TRP A 88 -3.91 -11.35 -2.53
C TRP A 88 -4.39 -11.92 -3.86
N ASP A 89 -5.33 -11.26 -4.55
CA ASP A 89 -5.72 -11.68 -5.91
C ASP A 89 -4.60 -11.39 -6.91
N LEU A 90 -3.78 -10.37 -6.65
CA LEU A 90 -2.62 -10.00 -7.47
C LEU A 90 -1.36 -10.81 -7.12
N PHE A 91 -1.18 -11.14 -5.84
CA PHE A 91 -0.03 -11.86 -5.30
C PHE A 91 -0.51 -13.04 -4.44
N PRO A 92 -1.06 -14.09 -5.06
CA PRO A 92 -1.66 -15.22 -4.34
C PRO A 92 -0.65 -16.02 -3.51
N GLU A 93 0.64 -15.95 -3.83
CA GLU A 93 1.71 -16.57 -3.05
C GLU A 93 1.81 -16.05 -1.61
N ALA A 94 1.30 -14.85 -1.34
CA ALA A 94 1.34 -14.23 -0.01
C ALA A 94 0.17 -14.63 0.90
N ILE A 95 -0.76 -15.48 0.43
CA ILE A 95 -1.95 -15.86 1.21
C ILE A 95 -1.62 -16.76 2.40
N ASP A 96 -0.56 -17.56 2.26
CA ASP A 96 -0.10 -18.51 3.28
C ASP A 96 0.93 -17.88 4.23
N ASP A 97 1.39 -16.66 3.94
CA ASP A 97 2.29 -15.90 4.80
C ASP A 97 1.58 -15.49 6.09
N ARG A 98 2.32 -15.49 7.20
CA ARG A 98 1.78 -15.14 8.52
C ARG A 98 2.43 -13.89 9.05
N VAL A 99 1.62 -12.99 9.56
CA VAL A 99 2.08 -11.77 10.22
C VAL A 99 1.51 -11.72 11.62
N THR A 100 2.39 -11.68 12.61
CA THR A 100 2.04 -11.40 13.99
C THR A 100 2.17 -9.90 14.23
N TRP A 101 1.09 -9.26 14.67
CA TRP A 101 1.02 -7.81 14.87
C TRP A 101 1.16 -7.44 16.35
N ASN A 102 1.56 -6.20 16.63
CA ASN A 102 1.56 -5.66 17.99
C ASN A 102 0.16 -5.25 18.49
N TYR A 103 -0.88 -5.66 17.79
CA TYR A 103 -2.27 -5.27 18.02
C TYR A 103 -3.21 -6.39 17.55
N ASP A 104 -4.32 -6.56 18.28
CA ASP A 104 -5.40 -7.50 17.99
C ASP A 104 -6.71 -6.86 18.51
N PRO A 105 -7.82 -6.83 17.74
CA PRO A 105 -8.07 -7.48 16.45
C PRO A 105 -7.55 -6.72 15.21
N MET A 106 -7.17 -7.48 14.17
CA MET A 106 -6.74 -6.95 12.87
C MET A 106 -7.90 -6.86 11.86
N ASP A 107 -8.87 -5.98 12.12
CA ASP A 107 -10.01 -5.74 11.23
C ASP A 107 -10.13 -4.29 10.74
N ALA A 108 -11.01 -4.07 9.77
CA ALA A 108 -11.21 -2.79 9.10
C ALA A 108 -11.53 -1.64 10.07
N TRP A 109 -12.43 -1.87 11.04
CA TRP A 109 -12.88 -0.82 11.94
C TRP A 109 -11.82 -0.45 12.96
N HIS A 110 -11.13 -1.43 13.54
CA HIS A 110 -10.07 -1.14 14.49
C HIS A 110 -8.87 -0.49 13.83
N LEU A 111 -8.41 -1.00 12.69
CA LEU A 111 -7.24 -0.46 12.02
C LEU A 111 -7.49 0.90 11.39
N ALA A 112 -8.72 1.24 10.98
CA ALA A 112 -9.04 2.58 10.49
C ALA A 112 -8.75 3.70 11.52
N TYR A 113 -8.81 3.37 12.82
CA TYR A 113 -8.69 4.35 13.91
C TYR A 113 -7.52 4.10 14.87
N THR A 114 -6.75 3.03 14.67
CA THR A 114 -5.61 2.68 15.52
C THR A 114 -4.30 2.85 14.75
N PRO A 115 -3.63 4.02 14.78
CA PRO A 115 -2.34 4.21 14.13
C PRO A 115 -1.20 3.51 14.87
N GLY A 116 -0.06 3.30 14.20
CA GLY A 116 1.14 2.73 14.82
C GLY A 116 1.12 1.21 15.02
N VAL A 117 0.12 0.53 14.45
CA VAL A 117 0.10 -0.93 14.32
C VAL A 117 1.22 -1.35 13.37
N ARG A 118 2.04 -2.32 13.78
CA ARG A 118 3.21 -2.79 13.04
C ARG A 118 3.42 -4.30 13.21
N PRO A 119 4.08 -4.97 12.25
CA PRO A 119 4.45 -6.36 12.41
C PRO A 119 5.52 -6.53 13.49
N VAL A 120 5.33 -7.52 14.34
CA VAL A 120 6.31 -8.00 15.34
C VAL A 120 7.10 -9.18 14.76
N GLU A 121 6.42 -10.04 14.00
CA GLU A 121 7.01 -11.19 13.31
C GLU A 121 6.34 -11.38 11.95
N VAL A 122 7.10 -11.78 10.94
CA VAL A 122 6.60 -12.17 9.61
C VAL A 122 7.23 -13.51 9.25
N GLU A 123 6.39 -14.47 8.88
CA GLU A 123 6.76 -15.80 8.40
C GLU A 123 6.35 -15.94 6.93
N ILE A 124 7.28 -16.39 6.08
CA ILE A 124 7.04 -16.72 4.67
C ILE A 124 7.42 -18.19 4.48
N GLY A 125 6.43 -19.05 4.24
CA GLY A 125 6.60 -20.50 4.30
C GLY A 125 7.09 -20.92 5.70
N ASP A 126 8.23 -21.62 5.76
CA ASP A 126 8.85 -22.07 7.02
C ASP A 126 9.93 -21.11 7.55
N GLU A 127 10.07 -19.91 6.97
CA GLU A 127 11.12 -18.95 7.31
C GLU A 127 10.55 -17.71 8.01
N ILE A 128 11.07 -17.39 9.20
CA ILE A 128 10.85 -16.08 9.85
C ILE A 128 11.75 -15.06 9.16
N VAL A 129 11.15 -14.09 8.47
CA VAL A 129 11.85 -13.06 7.66
C VAL A 129 11.98 -11.71 8.37
N TRP A 130 11.17 -11.52 9.41
CA TRP A 130 11.14 -10.33 10.26
C TRP A 130 10.84 -10.76 11.69
N GLN A 131 11.60 -10.25 12.66
CA GLN A 131 11.37 -10.53 14.07
C GLN A 131 11.89 -9.38 14.95
N ASN A 132 11.14 -9.01 15.98
CA ASN A 132 11.54 -8.00 16.98
C ASN A 132 11.96 -6.64 16.38
N GLY A 133 11.37 -6.26 15.24
CA GLY A 133 11.63 -4.98 14.58
C GLY A 133 12.82 -4.97 13.62
N GLU A 134 13.39 -6.14 13.31
CA GLU A 134 14.51 -6.30 12.39
C GLU A 134 14.24 -7.39 11.35
N SER A 135 14.84 -7.25 10.16
CA SER A 135 14.82 -8.31 9.17
C SER A 135 15.86 -9.38 9.53
N THR A 136 15.52 -10.64 9.35
CA THR A 136 16.45 -11.77 9.51
C THR A 136 17.28 -12.03 8.25
N ARG A 137 16.87 -11.45 7.11
CA ARG A 137 17.48 -11.67 5.79
C ARG A 137 18.57 -10.67 5.43
N VAL A 138 18.57 -9.49 6.04
CA VAL A 138 19.49 -8.39 5.70
C VAL A 138 19.98 -7.66 6.95
N ASP A 139 21.21 -7.15 6.90
CA ASP A 139 21.71 -6.19 7.88
C ASP A 139 21.08 -4.81 7.61
N ALA A 140 20.12 -4.43 8.45
CA ALA A 140 19.41 -3.16 8.32
C ALA A 140 20.33 -1.93 8.49
N ALA A 141 21.40 -2.03 9.28
CA ALA A 141 22.35 -0.94 9.45
C ALA A 141 23.20 -0.77 8.18
N GLU A 142 23.66 -1.87 7.59
CA GLU A 142 24.38 -1.83 6.31
C GLU A 142 23.52 -1.26 5.19
N ILE A 143 22.27 -1.73 5.05
CA ILE A 143 21.34 -1.24 4.02
C ILE A 143 21.10 0.26 4.16
N ARG A 144 20.87 0.77 5.38
CA ARG A 144 20.69 2.20 5.63
C ARG A 144 21.95 3.01 5.30
N ALA A 145 23.13 2.50 5.66
CA ALA A 145 24.39 3.19 5.36
C ALA A 145 24.62 3.30 3.84
N ARG A 146 24.43 2.20 3.09
CA ARG A 146 24.54 2.20 1.63
C ARG A 146 23.49 3.08 0.96
N ALA A 147 22.25 3.05 1.44
CA ALA A 147 21.18 3.90 0.92
C ALA A 147 21.50 5.40 1.11
N ALA A 148 22.02 5.79 2.29
CA ALA A 148 22.44 7.16 2.56
C ALA A 148 23.59 7.61 1.64
N GLU A 149 24.58 6.73 1.39
CA GLU A 149 25.65 6.99 0.43
C GLU A 149 25.10 7.25 -0.99
N GLN A 150 24.19 6.39 -1.47
CA GLN A 150 23.62 6.56 -2.80
C GLN A 150 22.72 7.80 -2.91
N ALA A 151 21.95 8.12 -1.87
CA ALA A 151 21.15 9.34 -1.82
C ALA A 151 22.04 10.59 -1.94
N ASN A 152 23.14 10.65 -1.19
CA ASN A 152 24.10 11.75 -1.29
C ASN A 152 24.70 11.87 -2.69
N ARG A 153 25.06 10.74 -3.31
CA ARG A 153 25.59 10.72 -4.68
C ARG A 153 24.56 11.21 -5.70
N LEU A 154 23.30 10.81 -5.56
CA LEU A 154 22.20 11.24 -6.43
C LEU A 154 21.96 12.75 -6.27
N HIS A 155 21.81 13.24 -5.04
CA HIS A 155 21.55 14.66 -4.78
C HIS A 155 22.68 15.55 -5.29
N LYS A 156 23.94 15.13 -5.14
CA LYS A 156 25.06 15.87 -5.71
C LYS A 156 24.95 15.98 -7.23
N LYS A 157 24.67 14.87 -7.93
CA LYS A 157 24.47 14.89 -9.38
C LYS A 157 23.30 15.78 -9.80
N LEU A 158 22.19 15.76 -9.06
CA LEU A 158 21.02 16.59 -9.36
C LEU A 158 21.29 18.07 -9.12
N ALA A 159 22.10 18.44 -8.13
CA ALA A 159 22.51 19.82 -7.89
C ALA A 159 23.49 20.36 -8.94
N ASP A 160 24.20 19.47 -9.63
CA ASP A 160 25.12 19.81 -10.72
C ASP A 160 24.40 19.93 -12.10
N LEU A 161 23.08 19.65 -12.17
CA LEU A 161 22.23 19.81 -13.37
C LEU A 161 21.60 21.21 -13.43
#